data_AF-A0A0F8XZQ6-F1
#
_entry.id   AF-A0A0F8XZQ6-F1
#
_cell.length_a   1.000
_cell.length_b   1.000
_cell.length_c   1.000
_cell.angle_alpha   90.00
_cell.angle_beta   90.00
_cell.angle_gamma   90.00
#
_symmetry.space_group_name_H-M   'P 1'
#
loop_
_entity.id
_entity.type
_entity.pdbx_description
1 polymer ?
#
loop_
_entity_poly.entity_id
_entity_poly.type
_entity_poly.pdbx_seq_one_letter_code
_entity_poly.pdbx_strand_id
1 'polypeptide(L)' 'MDNKVKFKRSLVSRGDSAGINLPKELIQFLDVKVGDELTVIGDSKDKGNYIAVFKEEKKKK' A
#
# COMPACT_ATOMS: atom_id res chain seq x y z
N MET A 1 9.92 1.15 18.29
CA MET A 1 9.06 -0.06 18.31
C MET A 1 8.45 -0.18 16.93
N ASP A 2 8.73 -1.26 16.21
CA ASP A 2 8.16 -1.47 14.88
C ASP A 2 6.78 -2.10 15.01
N ASN A 3 5.73 -1.35 14.65
CA ASN A 3 4.37 -1.88 14.64
C ASN A 3 4.18 -2.79 13.42
N LYS A 4 4.37 -4.10 13.63
CA LYS A 4 4.11 -5.11 12.60
C LYS A 4 2.62 -5.45 12.55
N VAL A 5 1.91 -4.88 11.57
CA VAL A 5 0.52 -5.26 11.27
C VAL A 5 0.51 -6.42 10.27
N LYS A 6 0.02 -7.59 10.68
CA LYS A 6 -0.24 -8.73 9.78
C LYS A 6 -1.68 -8.65 9.27
N PHE A 7 -1.87 -8.66 7.95
CA PHE A 7 -3.20 -8.71 7.34
C PHE A 7 -3.28 -9.73 6.20
N LYS A 8 -4.46 -10.31 5.99
CA LYS A 8 -4.73 -11.24 4.89
C LYS A 8 -4.83 -10.44 3.58
N ARG A 9 -3.94 -10.71 2.64
CA ARG A 9 -3.91 -10.04 1.33
C ARG A 9 -4.81 -10.82 0.38
N SER A 10 -5.94 -10.23 -0.01
CA SER A 10 -6.75 -10.74 -1.11
C SER A 10 -6.46 -9.90 -2.34
N LEU A 11 -5.90 -10.54 -3.37
CA LEU A 11 -5.81 -9.96 -4.70
C LEU A 11 -7.19 -10.04 -5.34
N VAL A 12 -7.67 -8.91 -5.85
CA VAL A 12 -8.93 -8.82 -6.59
C VAL A 12 -8.57 -8.56 -8.04
N SER A 13 -8.88 -9.49 -8.93
CA SER A 13 -8.80 -9.24 -10.37
C SER A 13 -10.02 -8.43 -10.80
N ARG A 14 -9.80 -7.36 -11.56
CA ARG A 14 -10.82 -6.53 -12.20
C ARG A 14 -10.48 -6.36 -13.68
N GLY A 15 -10.84 -7.36 -14.48
CA GLY A 15 -10.46 -7.42 -15.90
C GLY A 15 -8.94 -7.43 -16.05
N ASP A 16 -8.41 -6.44 -16.75
CA ASP A 16 -6.97 -6.28 -17.02
C ASP A 16 -6.19 -5.62 -15.87
N SER A 17 -6.87 -5.34 -14.74
CA SER A 17 -6.27 -4.75 -13.55
C SER A 17 -6.31 -5.70 -12.35
N ALA A 18 -5.33 -5.55 -11.45
CA ALA A 18 -5.34 -6.19 -10.14
C ALA A 18 -5.40 -5.13 -9.03
N GLY A 19 -6.23 -5.38 -8.03
CA GLY A 19 -6.34 -4.55 -6.84
C GLY A 19 -5.92 -5.34 -5.60
N ILE A 20 -5.45 -4.61 -4.58
CA ILE A 20 -5.26 -5.14 -3.23
C ILE A 20 -6.16 -4.35 -2.29
N ASN A 21 -6.93 -5.06 -1.45
CA ASN A 21 -7.65 -4.40 -0.37
C ASN A 21 -6.66 -4.02 0.73
N LEU A 22 -6.53 -2.72 0.99
CA LEU A 22 -5.79 -2.22 2.14
C LEU A 22 -6.70 -2.30 3.39
N PRO A 23 -6.21 -2.81 4.52
CA PRO A 23 -6.96 -2.82 5.77
C PRO A 23 -7.20 -1.38 6.26
N LYS A 24 -8.31 -1.16 6.97
CA LYS A 24 -8.74 0.17 7.44
C LYS A 24 -7.66 0.85 8.29
N GLU A 25 -6.96 0.08 9.11
CA GLU A 25 -5.90 0.53 9.99
C GLU A 25 -4.71 1.11 9.20
N LEU A 26 -4.37 0.49 8.05
CA LEU A 26 -3.32 0.99 7.18
C LEU A 26 -3.75 2.26 6.45
N ILE A 27 -5.01 2.31 5.98
CA ILE A 27 -5.58 3.51 5.36
C ILE A 27 -5.55 4.69 6.35
N GLN A 28 -5.90 4.44 7.63
CA GLN A 28 -5.86 5.44 8.69
C GLN A 28 -4.43 5.85 9.04
N PHE A 29 -3.50 4.89 9.14
CA PHE A 29 -2.09 5.16 9.41
C PHE A 29 -1.44 6.04 8.34
N LEU A 30 -1.78 5.79 7.07
CA LEU A 30 -1.25 6.55 5.93
C LEU A 30 -2.03 7.86 5.66
N ASP A 31 -3.15 8.09 6.33
CA ASP A 31 -4.08 9.20 6.07
C ASP A 31 -4.41 9.32 4.57
N VAL A 32 -4.89 8.22 3.99
CA VAL A 32 -5.24 8.09 2.57
C VAL A 32 -6.75 8.17 2.39
N LYS A 33 -7.18 8.88 1.35
CA LYS A 33 -8.58 9.02 0.94
C LYS A 33 -8.78 8.47 -0.46
N VAL A 34 -10.04 8.18 -0.80
CA VAL A 34 -10.41 7.76 -2.15
C VAL A 34 -10.05 8.88 -3.14
N GLY A 35 -9.27 8.53 -4.16
CA GLY A 35 -8.76 9.48 -5.16
C GLY A 35 -7.33 9.94 -4.92
N ASP A 36 -6.74 9.65 -3.76
CA ASP A 36 -5.32 9.91 -3.52
C ASP A 36 -4.45 8.95 -4.34
N GLU A 37 -3.36 9.48 -4.90
CA GLU A 37 -2.34 8.70 -5.58
C GLU A 37 -1.34 8.12 -4.58
N LEU A 38 -0.90 6.88 -4.82
CA LEU A 38 0.02 6.16 -3.95
C LEU A 38 1.18 5.58 -4.76
N THR A 39 2.39 5.72 -4.24
CA THR A 39 3.54 5.02 -4.79
C THR A 39 3.66 3.64 -4.16
N VAL A 40 3.64 2.61 -5.02
CA VAL A 40 3.81 1.21 -4.65
C VAL A 40 5.23 0.80 -5.00
N ILE A 41 6.05 0.48 -3.99
CA ILE A 41 7.40 -0.05 -4.22
C ILE A 41 7.39 -1.55 -3.89
N GLY A 42 7.74 -2.35 -4.91
CA GLY A 42 8.06 -3.77 -4.71
C GLY A 42 9.47 -3.91 -4.16
N ASP A 43 9.63 -4.63 -3.06
CA ASP A 43 10.96 -4.97 -2.55
C ASP A 43 11.66 -5.93 -3.53
N SER A 44 12.77 -5.47 -4.13
CA SER A 44 13.54 -6.25 -5.07
C SER A 44 14.58 -7.10 -4.33
N LYS A 45 14.22 -8.36 -4.09
CA LYS A 45 15.11 -9.53 -3.95
C LYS A 45 14.26 -10.79 -3.92
N ASP A 46 13.94 -11.32 -5.11
CA ASP A 46 13.37 -12.65 -5.41
C ASP A 46 12.10 -13.15 -4.69
N LYS A 47 11.54 -12.47 -3.68
CA LYS A 47 10.45 -13.03 -2.86
C LYS A 47 9.24 -12.14 -2.59
N GLY A 48 9.18 -10.89 -3.05
CA GLY A 48 7.95 -10.07 -3.00
C GLY A 48 7.28 -10.05 -1.61
N ASN A 49 8.06 -9.99 -0.54
CA ASN A 49 7.57 -10.26 0.82
C ASN A 49 6.59 -9.19 1.33
N TYR A 50 6.75 -7.95 0.86
CA TYR A 50 5.91 -6.83 1.23
C TYR A 50 5.73 -5.82 0.08
N ILE A 51 4.59 -5.14 0.14
CA ILE A 51 4.32 -3.93 -0.64
C ILE A 51 4.55 -2.76 0.30
N ALA A 52 5.43 -1.84 -0.06
CA ALA A 52 5.59 -0.58 0.66
C ALA A 52 4.75 0.51 -0.04
N VAL A 53 3.94 1.20 0.74
CA VAL A 53 3.05 2.28 0.28
C VAL A 53 3.49 3.56 0.96
N PHE A 54 3.75 4.60 0.17
CA PHE A 54 4.16 5.91 0.66
C PHE A 54 3.15 6.97 0.24
N LYS A 55 2.86 7.89 1.15
CA LYS A 55 2.22 9.16 0.80
C LYS A 55 3.30 10.06 0.23
N GLU A 56 3.12 10.58 -0.98
CA GLU A 56 4.01 11.62 -1.47
C GLU A 56 3.92 12.83 -0.54
N GLU A 57 5.00 13.12 0.19
CA GLU A 57 5.15 14.44 0.78
C GLU A 57 5.39 15.41 -0.38
N LYS A 58 4.38 16.24 -0.69
CA LYS A 58 4.58 17.38 -1.58
C LYS A 58 5.78 18.16 -1.03
N LYS A 59 6.93 18.07 -1.70
CA LYS A 59 8.10 18.91 -1.40
C LYS A 59 7.63 20.35 -1.49
N LYS A 60 7.47 21.00 -0.34
CA LYS A 60 7.27 22.45 -0.28
C LYS A 60 8.52 23.07 -0.91
N LYS A 61 8.35 23.60 -2.12
CA LYS A 61 9.35 24.42 -2.81
C LYS A 61 9.20 25.87 -2.34
#